data_AF-A0A7C1C6M1-F1
#
_entry.id   AF-A0A7C1C6M1-F1
#
_cell.length_a   1.000
_cell.length_b   1.000
_cell.length_c   1.000
_cell.angle_alpha   90.00
_cell.angle_beta   90.00
_cell.angle_gamma   90.00
#
_symmetry.space_group_name_H-M   'P 1'
#
loop_
_entity.id
_entity.type
_entity.pdbx_description
1 polymer ?
#
loop_
_entity_poly.entity_id
_entity_poly.type
_entity_poly.pdbx_seq_one_letter_code
_entity_poly.pdbx_strand_id
1 'polypeptide(L)'
;EAQNTTREQMKMFLTRIGFDSRAVVTGDVTQIDLPGPRQSGLIEARRILRGVKGIHFSFFAKTDVVRHPLVQEIIRAYEKKGSSRPCADGSGADRGKG
;
A
#
# COMPACT_ATOMS: atom_id res chain seq x y z
N GLU A 1 2.45 -2.03 10.42
CA GLU A 1 3.35 -1.87 9.24
C GLU A 1 4.09 -3.16 8.88
N ALA A 2 3.41 -4.31 8.90
CA ALA A 2 4.01 -5.59 8.59
C ALA A 2 4.45 -5.73 7.12
N GLN A 3 3.94 -4.88 6.23
CA GLN A 3 4.35 -4.84 4.83
C GLN A 3 5.86 -4.54 4.67
N ASN A 4 6.48 -3.86 5.65
CA ASN A 4 7.91 -3.52 5.66
C ASN A 4 8.79 -4.58 6.34
N THR A 5 8.26 -5.78 6.57
CA THR A 5 9.05 -6.90 7.09
C THR A 5 9.68 -7.70 5.95
N THR A 6 10.89 -8.22 6.16
CA THR A 6 11.44 -9.28 5.30
C THR A 6 10.79 -10.62 5.63
N ARG A 7 10.99 -11.60 4.74
CA ARG A 7 10.63 -13.00 4.95
C ARG A 7 11.12 -13.54 6.31
N GLU A 8 12.39 -13.31 6.61
CA GLU A 8 13.06 -13.81 7.81
C GLU A 8 12.44 -13.18 9.07
N GLN A 9 12.18 -11.87 9.04
CA GLN A 9 11.55 -11.15 10.15
C GLN A 9 10.12 -11.64 10.39
N MET A 10 9.32 -11.80 9.34
CA MET A 10 7.96 -12.32 9.44
C MET A 10 7.95 -13.76 9.99
N LYS A 11 8.83 -14.63 9.46
CA LYS A 11 8.98 -16.00 9.95
C LYS A 11 9.37 -16.01 11.43
N MET A 12 10.38 -15.22 11.80
CA MET A 12 10.86 -15.10 13.18
C MET A 12 9.72 -14.70 14.13
N PHE A 13 8.90 -13.73 13.73
CA PHE A 13 7.76 -13.28 14.53
C PHE A 13 6.70 -14.38 14.69
N LEU A 14 6.24 -14.97 13.58
CA LEU A 14 5.15 -15.95 13.61
C LEU A 14 5.50 -17.20 14.42
N THR A 15 6.77 -17.62 14.42
CA THR A 15 7.24 -18.77 15.21
C THR A 15 7.41 -18.49 16.70
N ARG A 16 7.23 -17.24 17.15
CA ARG A 16 7.32 -16.85 18.57
C ARG A 16 5.96 -16.76 19.26
N ILE A 17 4.87 -17.01 18.54
CA ILE A 17 3.52 -17.02 19.12
C ILE A 17 3.40 -18.23 20.05
N GLY A 18 3.19 -17.98 21.34
CA GLY A 18 3.13 -19.00 22.39
C GLY A 18 1.72 -19.57 22.59
N PHE A 19 1.62 -20.54 23.49
CA PHE A 19 0.33 -21.10 23.93
C PHE A 19 -0.57 -20.02 24.55
N ASP A 20 -1.88 -20.18 24.40
CA ASP A 20 -2.92 -19.27 24.89
C ASP A 20 -2.75 -17.79 24.49
N SER A 21 -2.01 -17.53 23.41
CA SER A 21 -1.80 -16.19 22.88
C SER A 21 -2.62 -15.94 21.60
N ARG A 22 -2.86 -14.66 21.30
CA ARG A 22 -3.42 -14.21 20.02
C ARG A 22 -2.54 -13.11 19.48
N ALA A 23 -2.29 -13.12 18.18
CA ALA A 23 -1.54 -12.09 17.48
C ALA A 23 -2.37 -11.51 16.34
N VAL A 24 -2.27 -10.21 16.13
CA VAL A 24 -2.85 -9.51 14.99
C VAL A 24 -1.72 -8.81 14.25
N VAL A 25 -1.58 -9.10 12.96
CA VAL A 25 -0.56 -8.52 12.09
C VAL A 25 -1.26 -7.60 11.10
N THR A 26 -0.90 -6.31 11.10
CA THR A 26 -1.51 -5.30 10.23
C THR A 26 -0.50 -4.69 9.26
N GLY A 27 -0.94 -4.41 8.05
CA GLY A 27 -0.15 -3.70 7.05
C GLY A 27 -0.94 -3.38 5.79
N ASP A 28 -0.43 -2.42 5.01
CA ASP A 28 -0.96 -2.04 3.70
C ASP A 28 0.03 -2.50 2.61
N VAL A 29 -0.36 -3.51 1.83
CA VAL A 29 0.49 -4.07 0.77
C VAL A 29 0.77 -3.11 -0.38
N THR A 30 0.06 -1.99 -0.47
CA THR A 30 0.31 -0.93 -1.47
C THR A 30 1.38 0.07 -1.04
N GLN A 31 1.81 0.02 0.23
CA GLN A 31 2.76 0.97 0.84
C GLN A 31 3.99 0.23 1.38
N ILE A 32 4.63 -0.57 0.53
CA ILE A 32 5.85 -1.30 0.88
C ILE A 32 7.06 -0.38 0.72
N ASP A 33 7.78 -0.22 1.82
CA ASP A 33 9.03 0.52 1.91
C ASP A 33 10.14 -0.44 2.38
N LEU A 34 10.67 -1.21 1.43
CA LEU A 34 11.76 -2.15 1.65
C LEU A 34 12.96 -1.80 0.76
N PRO A 35 14.20 -1.89 1.26
CA PRO A 35 15.38 -1.59 0.47
C PRO A 35 15.64 -2.71 -0.57
N GLY A 36 15.71 -2.32 -1.85
CA GLY A 36 16.03 -3.19 -2.97
C GLY A 36 14.85 -4.05 -3.46
N PRO A 37 15.09 -5.09 -4.28
CA PRO A 37 14.02 -5.92 -4.86
C PRO A 37 13.43 -6.94 -3.87
N ARG A 38 13.51 -6.69 -2.55
CA ARG A 38 13.09 -7.65 -1.54
C ARG A 38 11.56 -7.79 -1.54
N GLN A 39 11.09 -9.03 -1.60
CA GLN A 39 9.68 -9.31 -1.42
C GLN A 39 9.27 -9.13 0.05
N SER A 40 8.13 -8.49 0.27
CA SER A 40 7.56 -8.32 1.61
C SER A 40 7.22 -9.67 2.24
N GLY A 41 7.67 -9.87 3.49
CA GLY A 41 7.33 -11.03 4.30
C GLY A 41 5.84 -11.17 4.55
N LEU A 42 5.09 -10.06 4.62
CA LEU A 42 3.63 -10.09 4.72
C LEU A 42 2.95 -10.68 3.47
N ILE A 43 3.42 -10.29 2.28
CA ILE A 43 2.89 -10.81 1.02
C ILE A 43 3.17 -12.31 0.90
N GLU A 44 4.38 -12.73 1.23
CA GLU A 44 4.77 -14.14 1.18
C GLU A 44 4.01 -14.98 2.23
N ALA A 45 3.91 -14.50 3.47
CA ALA A 45 3.17 -15.17 4.54
C ALA A 45 1.70 -15.40 4.16
N ARG A 46 1.05 -14.42 3.52
CA ARG A 46 -0.32 -14.57 2.98
C ARG A 46 -0.43 -15.73 1.98
N ARG A 47 0.60 -15.94 1.15
CA ARG A 47 0.62 -17.05 0.18
C ARG A 47 0.85 -18.40 0.87
N ILE A 48 1.87 -18.47 1.73
CA ILE A 48 2.31 -19.72 2.37
C ILE A 48 1.30 -20.22 3.39
N LEU A 49 0.73 -19.34 4.20
CA LEU A 49 -0.13 -19.71 5.33
C LEU A 49 -1.60 -19.85 4.94
N ARG A 50 -1.91 -19.81 3.62
CA ARG A 50 -3.26 -20.02 3.13
C ARG A 50 -3.72 -21.44 3.51
N GLY A 51 -4.82 -21.53 4.26
CA GLY A 51 -5.39 -22.80 4.71
C GLY A 51 -4.82 -23.35 6.01
N VAL A 52 -3.89 -22.65 6.67
CA VAL A 52 -3.42 -23.03 8.00
C VAL A 52 -4.55 -22.80 9.02
N LYS A 53 -4.97 -23.86 9.70
CA LYS A 53 -6.01 -23.79 10.74
C LYS A 53 -5.57 -22.83 11.86
N GLY A 54 -6.46 -21.91 12.22
CA GLY A 54 -6.20 -20.90 13.27
C GLY A 54 -5.63 -19.58 12.74
N ILE A 55 -5.34 -19.47 11.44
CA ILE A 55 -4.93 -18.20 10.80
C ILE A 55 -6.07 -17.70 9.91
N HIS A 56 -6.45 -16.44 10.09
CA HIS A 56 -7.45 -15.77 9.28
C HIS A 56 -6.87 -14.50 8.65
N PHE A 57 -7.20 -14.25 7.37
CA PHE A 57 -6.81 -13.05 6.66
C PHE A 57 -8.02 -12.15 6.46
N SER A 58 -8.00 -10.96 7.05
CA SER A 58 -9.01 -9.92 6.84
C SER A 58 -8.47 -8.85 5.91
N PHE A 59 -9.25 -8.47 4.89
CA PHE A 59 -8.89 -7.43 3.92
C PHE A 59 -9.87 -6.29 4.04
N PHE A 60 -9.35 -5.08 4.14
CA PHE A 60 -10.14 -3.85 4.13
C PHE A 60 -10.07 -3.21 2.76
N ALA A 61 -11.21 -2.75 2.26
CA ALA A 61 -11.33 -1.92 1.08
C ALA A 61 -11.28 -0.44 1.47
N LYS A 62 -11.12 0.43 0.47
CA LYS A 62 -11.17 1.89 0.68
C LYS A 62 -12.48 2.34 1.33
N THR A 63 -13.58 1.63 1.08
CA THR A 63 -14.91 1.89 1.67
C THR A 63 -14.96 1.66 3.17
N ASP A 64 -14.06 0.84 3.71
CA ASP A 64 -14.01 0.56 5.15
C ASP A 64 -13.24 1.65 5.92
N VAL A 65 -12.68 2.62 5.22
CA VAL A 65 -11.86 3.70 5.81
C VAL A 65 -12.72 4.93 6.06
N VAL A 66 -13.15 5.08 7.31
CA VAL A 66 -13.80 6.31 7.78
C VAL A 66 -12.74 7.36 8.08
N ARG A 67 -12.80 8.50 7.39
CA ARG A 67 -11.90 9.64 7.60
C ARG A 67 -12.70 10.83 8.07
N HIS A 68 -12.10 11.62 8.97
CA HIS A 68 -12.67 12.90 9.37
C HIS A 68 -12.89 13.80 8.13
N PRO A 69 -14.00 14.57 8.04
CA PRO A 69 -14.29 15.42 6.88
C PRO A 69 -13.12 16.34 6.48
N LEU A 70 -12.45 16.95 7.45
CA LEU A 70 -11.26 17.77 7.21
C LEU A 70 -10.13 17.00 6.49
N VAL A 71 -9.89 15.75 6.86
CA VAL A 71 -8.86 14.92 6.22
C VAL A 71 -9.24 14.61 4.76
N GLN A 72 -10.53 14.39 4.49
CA GLN A 72 -11.01 14.22 3.13
C GLN A 72 -10.79 15.49 2.29
N GLU A 73 -11.08 16.67 2.85
CA GLU A 73 -10.81 17.96 2.18
C GLU A 73 -9.32 18.17 1.89
N ILE A 74 -8.45 17.82 2.84
CA ILE A 74 -7.00 17.85 2.62
C ILE A 74 -6.61 16.95 1.43
N ILE A 75 -7.08 15.70 1.41
CA ILE A 75 -6.77 14.75 0.32
C ILE A 75 -7.25 15.31 -1.04
N ARG A 76 -8.49 15.80 -1.10
CA ARG A 76 -9.07 16.42 -2.30
C ARG A 76 -8.24 17.61 -2.81
N ALA A 77 -7.70 18.42 -1.90
CA ALA A 77 -6.87 19.56 -2.27
C ALA A 77 -5.55 19.12 -2.95
N TYR A 78 -4.89 18.07 -2.45
CA TYR A 78 -3.68 17.52 -3.07
C TYR A 78 -3.95 16.84 -4.41
N GLU A 79 -5.06 16.11 -4.55
CA GLU A 79 -5.46 15.46 -5.80
C GLU A 79 -5.71 16.48 -6.95
N LYS A 80 -6.32 17.63 -6.64
CA LYS A 80 -6.53 18.73 -7.61
C LYS A 80 -5.24 19.37 -8.11
N LYS A 81 -4.19 19.42 -7.29
CA LYS A 81 -2.89 19.98 -7.67
C LYS A 81 -2.07 19.01 -8.53
N GLY A 82 -2.20 17.70 -8.29
CA GLY A 82 -1.49 16.66 -9.05
C GLY A 82 -2.03 16.42 -10.47
N SER A 83 -3.22 16.91 -10.78
CA SER A 83 -3.91 16.70 -12.07
C SER A 83 -3.65 17.81 -13.11
N SER A 84 -2.92 18.88 -12.77
CA SER A 84 -2.43 19.87 -13.73
C SER A 84 -1.07 19.46 -14.30
N ARG A 85 -1.03 18.53 -15.25
CA ARG A 85 0.05 18.52 -16.25
C ARG A 85 -0.36 19.48 -17.38
N PRO A 86 0.50 20.40 -17.81
CA PRO A 86 0.15 21.38 -18.83
C PRO A 86 -0.15 20.66 -20.14
N CYS A 87 -1.29 21.03 -20.74
CA CYS A 87 -1.59 20.72 -22.13
C CYS A 87 -0.45 21.29 -22.98
N ALA A 88 0.12 20.48 -23.88
CA ALA A 88 1.05 20.98 -24.86
C ALA A 88 0.25 21.85 -25.85
N ASP A 89 0.38 23.16 -25.73
CA ASP A 89 -0.11 24.13 -26.70
C ASP A 89 0.68 23.94 -28.00
N GLY A 90 0.18 23.06 -28.87
CA GLY A 90 0.56 23.00 -30.27
C GLY A 90 -0.05 24.18 -31.03
N SER A 91 0.42 25.40 -30.74
CA SER A 91 0.08 26.57 -31.55
C SER A 91 0.88 26.49 -32.86
N GLY A 92 0.17 26.15 -33.94
CA GLY A 92 0.66 26.30 -35.30
C GLY A 92 1.18 27.73 -35.53
N ALA A 93 2.42 27.82 -35.99
CA ALA A 93 2.97 29.01 -36.60
C ALA A 93 3.37 28.65 -38.03
N ASP A 94 2.37 28.52 -38.90
CA ASP A 94 2.56 28.80 -40.31
C ASP A 94 2.67 30.33 -40.46
N ARG A 95 3.89 30.81 -40.68
CA ARG A 95 4.19 32.16 -41.15
C ARG A 95 5.21 32.06 -42.27
N GLY A 96 4.70 31.85 -43.48
CA GLY A 96 4.87 32.76 -44.62
C GLY A 96 6.27 33.15 -45.10
N LYS A 97 6.53 32.73 -46.36
CA LYS A 97 7.22 33.42 -47.47
C LYS A 97 8.71 33.77 -47.37
N GLY A 98 9.44 33.26 -48.36
CA GLY A 98 10.75 33.70 -48.86
C GLY A 98 11.13 32.85 -50.05
#